data_AF-A0A317IXB8-F1
#
_entry.id   AF-A0A317IXB8-F1
#
_cell.length_a   1.000
_cell.length_b   1.000
_cell.length_c   1.000
_cell.angle_alpha   90.00
_cell.angle_beta   90.00
_cell.angle_gamma   90.00
#
_symmetry.space_group_name_H-M   'P 1'
#
loop_
_entity.id
_entity.type
_entity.pdbx_description
1 polymer ?
#
loop_
_entity_poly.entity_id
_entity_poly.type
_entity_poly.pdbx_seq_one_letter_code
_entity_poly.pdbx_strand_id
1 'polypeptide(L)'
;MVWFYVPVFFHGSQYLAVSLSYYLKERYLPAHAAPSEISSLIFSPAGVNYLGMVVLVGAFLYVVIPHICQSLGYDYALVAGVVLATVNYHHYITDSAIWKLRDPRCRQILLA
;
A
#
# COMPACT_ATOMS: atom_id res chain seq x y z
N MET A 1 20.75 -4.05 8.65
CA MET A 1 20.03 -3.75 7.39
C MET A 1 18.70 -4.48 7.27
N VAL A 2 18.60 -5.79 7.55
CA VAL A 2 17.32 -6.54 7.50
C VAL A 2 16.17 -5.87 8.27
N TRP A 3 16.47 -5.22 9.40
CA TRP A 3 15.49 -4.52 10.23
C TRP A 3 14.68 -3.44 9.52
N PHE A 4 15.19 -2.81 8.44
CA PHE A 4 14.43 -1.82 7.67
C PHE A 4 13.27 -2.44 6.87
N TYR A 5 13.36 -3.73 6.55
CA TYR A 5 12.33 -4.43 5.77
C TYR A 5 11.23 -5.04 6.64
N VAL A 6 11.47 -5.21 7.94
CA VAL A 6 10.52 -5.83 8.87
C VAL A 6 9.21 -5.03 8.93
N PRO A 7 9.21 -3.70 9.21
CA PRO A 7 7.98 -2.93 9.24
C PRO A 7 7.24 -2.93 7.90
N VAL A 8 8.02 -2.82 6.81
CA VAL A 8 7.50 -2.79 5.44
C VAL A 8 6.79 -4.08 5.10
N PHE A 9 7.37 -5.24 5.45
CA PHE A 9 6.79 -6.54 5.16
C PHE A 9 5.50 -6.78 5.96
N PHE A 10 5.55 -6.58 7.29
CA PHE A 10 4.39 -6.84 8.13
C PHE A 10 3.24 -5.87 7.86
N HIS A 11 3.53 -4.57 7.76
CA HIS A 11 2.50 -3.57 7.48
C HIS A 11 2.04 -3.65 6.02
N GLY A 12 2.97 -3.75 5.06
CA GLY A 12 2.64 -3.81 3.64
C GLY A 12 1.83 -5.04 3.23
N SER A 13 2.09 -6.20 3.81
CA SER A 13 1.33 -7.43 3.50
C SER A 13 -0.15 -7.35 3.93
N GLN A 14 -0.45 -6.68 5.04
CA GLN A 14 -1.83 -6.45 5.47
C GLN A 14 -2.60 -5.60 4.45
N TYR A 15 -2.00 -4.52 3.95
CA TYR A 15 -2.65 -3.64 2.98
C TYR A 15 -2.69 -4.24 1.58
N LEU A 16 -1.79 -5.16 1.22
CA LEU A 16 -1.81 -5.85 -0.06
C LEU A 16 -3.11 -6.64 -0.26
N ALA A 17 -3.56 -7.34 0.78
CA ALA A 17 -4.82 -8.08 0.74
C ALA A 17 -6.03 -7.15 0.64
N VAL A 18 -6.03 -6.05 1.42
CA VAL A 18 -7.11 -5.06 1.43
C VAL A 18 -7.21 -4.36 0.07
N SER A 19 -6.11 -3.79 -0.42
CA SER A 19 -6.09 -3.01 -1.66
C SER A 19 -6.42 -3.87 -2.89
N LEU A 20 -5.91 -5.10 -2.96
CA LEU A 20 -6.27 -6.05 -4.01
C LEU A 20 -7.77 -6.37 -3.97
N SER A 21 -8.32 -6.62 -2.79
CA SER A 21 -9.74 -6.95 -2.64
C SER A 21 -10.64 -5.80 -3.12
N TYR A 22 -10.30 -4.55 -2.76
CA TYR A 22 -11.01 -3.36 -3.26
C TYR A 22 -10.83 -3.19 -4.77
N TYR A 23 -9.60 -3.29 -5.29
CA TYR A 23 -9.30 -3.19 -6.72
C TYR A 23 -10.13 -4.17 -7.56
N LEU A 24 -10.18 -5.44 -7.13
CA LEU A 24 -10.92 -6.49 -7.84
C LEU A 24 -12.43 -6.29 -7.73
N LYS A 25 -12.92 -5.96 -6.53
CA LYS A 25 -14.34 -5.74 -6.28
C LYS A 25 -14.91 -4.58 -7.10
N GLU A 26 -14.21 -3.44 -7.15
CA GLU A 26 -14.70 -2.24 -7.84
C GLU A 26 -14.71 -2.37 -9.37
N ARG A 27 -13.81 -3.19 -9.93
CA ARG A 27 -13.61 -3.25 -11.38
C ARG A 27 -14.17 -4.50 -12.06
N TYR A 28 -14.29 -5.61 -11.33
CA TYR A 28 -14.55 -6.91 -11.95
C TYR A 28 -15.71 -7.69 -11.34
N LEU A 29 -16.27 -7.23 -10.22
CA LEU A 29 -17.42 -7.88 -9.58
C LEU A 29 -18.67 -7.00 -9.67
N PRO A 30 -19.86 -7.60 -9.91
CA PRO A 30 -21.11 -6.87 -9.79
C PRO A 30 -21.37 -6.42 -8.35
N ALA A 31 -22.17 -5.37 -8.17
CA ALA A 31 -22.42 -4.74 -6.86
C ALA A 31 -22.98 -5.71 -5.79
N HIS A 32 -23.61 -6.81 -6.22
CA HIS A 32 -24.21 -7.82 -5.35
C HIS A 32 -23.40 -9.13 -5.25
N ALA A 33 -22.17 -9.17 -5.78
CA ALA A 33 -21.31 -10.34 -5.69
C ALA A 33 -20.99 -10.70 -4.23
N ALA A 34 -20.95 -11.99 -3.93
CA ALA A 34 -20.54 -12.48 -2.63
C ALA A 34 -19.04 -12.21 -2.40
N PRO A 35 -18.60 -11.88 -1.17
CA PRO A 35 -17.19 -11.64 -0.88
C PRO A 35 -16.26 -12.81 -1.25
N SER A 36 -16.77 -14.05 -1.20
CA SER A 36 -16.04 -15.26 -1.60
C SER A 36 -15.62 -15.24 -3.07
N GLU A 37 -16.34 -14.52 -3.93
CA GLU A 37 -16.05 -14.42 -5.37
C GLU A 37 -14.78 -13.60 -5.66
N ILE A 38 -14.29 -12.81 -4.69
CA ILE A 38 -12.98 -12.13 -4.83
C ILE A 38 -11.84 -13.15 -4.93
N SER A 39 -11.95 -14.26 -4.19
CA SER A 39 -10.87 -15.25 -4.10
C SER A 39 -10.52 -15.89 -5.45
N SER A 40 -11.51 -16.07 -6.33
CA SER A 40 -11.29 -16.64 -7.68
C SER A 40 -10.59 -15.67 -8.62
N LEU A 41 -10.65 -14.37 -8.34
CA LEU A 41 -10.05 -13.31 -9.14
C LEU A 41 -8.62 -12.94 -8.70
N ILE A 42 -8.17 -13.35 -7.51
CA ILE A 42 -6.83 -13.05 -6.99
C ILE A 42 -5.74 -13.55 -7.95
N PHE A 43 -5.90 -14.77 -8.46
CA PHE A 43 -4.96 -15.40 -9.40
C PHE A 43 -5.30 -15.14 -10.88
N SER A 44 -6.30 -14.30 -11.16
CA SER A 44 -6.59 -13.86 -12.53
C SER A 44 -5.45 -12.96 -13.05
N PRO A 45 -5.31 -12.79 -14.38
CA PRO A 45 -4.34 -11.85 -14.94
C PRO A 45 -4.45 -10.44 -14.36
N ALA A 46 -5.67 -9.96 -14.09
CA ALA A 46 -5.89 -8.66 -13.48
C ALA A 46 -5.36 -8.59 -12.04
N GLY A 47 -5.63 -9.62 -11.23
CA GLY A 47 -5.15 -9.71 -9.85
C GLY A 47 -3.63 -9.81 -9.77
N VAL A 48 -3.03 -10.67 -10.59
CA VAL A 48 -1.58 -10.85 -10.66
C VAL A 48 -0.89 -9.58 -11.17
N ASN A 49 -1.43 -8.90 -12.19
CA ASN A 49 -0.87 -7.65 -12.69
C ASN A 49 -0.90 -6.55 -11.62
N TYR A 50 -2.01 -6.42 -10.89
CA TYR A 50 -2.12 -5.46 -9.80
C TYR A 50 -1.13 -5.77 -8.67
N LEU A 51 -1.07 -7.03 -8.23
CA LEU A 51 -0.11 -7.49 -7.22
C LEU A 51 1.33 -7.22 -7.65
N GLY A 52 1.68 -7.57 -8.90
CA GLY A 52 2.99 -7.31 -9.46
C GLY A 52 3.34 -5.83 -9.45
N MET A 53 2.42 -4.98 -9.90
CA MET A 53 2.60 -3.53 -9.88
C MET A 53 2.86 -3.01 -8.46
N VAL A 54 2.04 -3.39 -7.47
CA VAL A 54 2.18 -2.92 -6.08
C VAL A 54 3.49 -3.41 -5.47
N VAL A 55 3.88 -4.67 -5.69
CA VAL A 55 5.15 -5.23 -5.21
C VAL A 55 6.33 -4.52 -5.85
N LEU A 56 6.29 -4.25 -7.17
CA LEU A 56 7.36 -3.54 -7.87
C LEU A 56 7.51 -2.10 -7.38
N VAL A 57 6.40 -1.39 -7.14
CA VAL A 57 6.43 -0.04 -6.57
C VAL A 57 7.01 -0.08 -5.15
N GLY A 58 6.59 -1.03 -4.32
CA GLY A 58 7.15 -1.22 -2.98
C GLY A 58 8.65 -1.49 -3.02
N ALA A 59 9.11 -2.40 -3.88
CA ALA A 59 10.53 -2.69 -4.06
C ALA A 59 11.30 -1.46 -4.56
N PHE A 60 10.72 -0.68 -5.48
CA PHE A 60 11.33 0.55 -5.95
C PHE A 60 11.54 1.55 -4.80
N LEU A 61 10.52 1.78 -3.98
CA LEU A 61 10.59 2.71 -2.86
C LEU A 61 11.60 2.27 -1.81
N TYR A 62 11.48 1.03 -1.32
CA TYR A 62 12.23 0.57 -0.14
C TYR A 62 13.60 -0.04 -0.44
N VAL A 63 13.86 -0.45 -1.68
CA VAL A 63 15.13 -1.06 -2.08
C VAL A 63 15.85 -0.14 -3.06
N VAL A 64 15.22 0.19 -4.19
CA VAL A 64 15.92 0.86 -5.29
C VAL A 64 16.34 2.28 -4.91
N ILE A 65 15.43 3.09 -4.35
CA ILE A 65 15.75 4.47 -3.96
C ILE A 65 16.94 4.53 -2.98
N PRO A 66 16.94 3.80 -1.84
CA PRO A 66 18.10 3.80 -0.94
C PRO A 66 19.42 3.41 -1.60
N HIS A 67 19.42 2.40 -2.49
CA HIS A 67 20.64 1.97 -3.19
C HIS A 67 21.12 2.99 -4.22
N ILE A 68 20.21 3.67 -4.95
CA ILE A 68 20.57 4.77 -5.85
C ILE A 68 21.18 5.92 -5.06
N CYS A 69 20.59 6.32 -3.94
CA CYS A 69 21.17 7.39 -3.13
C CYS A 69 22.52 6.97 -2.52
N GLN A 70 22.66 5.70 -2.11
CA GLN A 70 23.94 5.18 -1.64
C GLN A 70 25.02 5.24 -2.73
N SER A 71 24.70 4.92 -3.98
CA SER A 71 25.67 5.03 -5.08
C SER A 71 26.07 6.48 -5.39
N LEU A 72 25.26 7.45 -4.99
CA LEU A 72 25.55 8.88 -5.05
C LEU A 72 26.34 9.40 -3.81
N GLY A 73 26.66 8.53 -2.85
CA GLY A 73 27.47 8.86 -1.67
C GLY A 73 26.66 9.19 -0.41
N TYR A 74 25.35 9.03 -0.42
CA TYR A 74 24.53 9.20 0.79
C TYR A 74 24.58 7.97 1.71
N ASP A 75 24.41 8.17 3.02
CA ASP A 75 24.30 7.06 3.96
C ASP A 75 23.00 6.27 3.72
N TYR A 76 23.13 4.95 3.57
CA TYR A 76 21.99 4.08 3.28
C TYR A 76 20.95 4.10 4.39
N ALA A 77 21.38 4.05 5.66
CA ALA A 77 20.48 3.96 6.79
C ALA A 77 19.66 5.25 6.94
N LEU A 78 20.27 6.41 6.71
CA LEU A 78 19.60 7.70 6.65
C LEU A 78 18.53 7.72 5.55
N VAL A 79 18.88 7.36 4.32
CA VAL A 79 17.93 7.40 3.19
C VAL A 79 16.79 6.40 3.39
N ALA A 80 17.11 5.15 3.77
CA ALA A 80 16.10 4.13 4.07
C ALA A 80 15.17 4.56 5.21
N GLY A 81 15.73 5.19 6.26
CA GLY A 81 14.96 5.77 7.36
C GLY A 81 14.01 6.89 6.90
N VAL A 82 14.47 7.78 6.03
CA VAL A 82 13.65 8.86 5.46
C VAL A 82 12.51 8.31 4.59
N VAL A 83 12.81 7.32 3.72
CA VAL A 83 11.78 6.65 2.92
C VAL A 83 10.74 6.00 3.85
N LEU A 84 11.19 5.24 4.84
CA LEU A 84 10.32 4.58 5.80
C LEU A 84 9.44 5.60 6.54
N ALA A 85 10.02 6.68 7.06
CA ALA A 85 9.28 7.73 7.75
C ALA A 85 8.24 8.40 6.84
N THR A 86 8.62 8.69 5.58
CA THR A 86 7.73 9.32 4.60
C THR A 86 6.52 8.43 4.32
N VAL A 87 6.74 7.14 4.05
CA VAL A 87 5.64 6.21 3.74
C VAL A 87 4.78 5.96 4.98
N ASN A 88 5.36 5.82 6.17
CA ASN A 88 4.59 5.68 7.42
C ASN A 88 3.75 6.93 7.71
N TYR A 89 4.30 8.12 7.50
CA TYR A 89 3.55 9.36 7.68
C TYR A 89 2.40 9.49 6.68
N HIS A 90 2.65 9.14 5.41
CA HIS A 90 1.62 9.09 4.38
C HIS A 90 0.48 8.12 4.75
N HIS A 91 0.82 6.91 5.20
CA HIS A 91 -0.16 5.94 5.68
C HIS A 91 -0.93 6.46 6.90
N TYR A 92 -0.24 7.03 7.89
CA TYR A 92 -0.87 7.57 9.09
C TYR A 92 -1.92 8.63 8.76
N ILE A 93 -1.59 9.60 7.89
CA ILE A 93 -2.54 10.63 7.46
C ILE A 93 -3.73 9.99 6.73
N THR A 94 -3.44 9.13 5.76
CA THR A 94 -4.47 8.54 4.88
C THR A 94 -5.47 7.72 5.69
N ASP A 95 -4.96 6.88 6.60
CA ASP A 95 -5.79 6.12 7.52
C ASP A 95 -6.60 7.05 8.42
N SER A 96 -5.96 8.08 9.00
CA SER A 96 -6.66 9.03 9.87
C SER A 96 -7.84 9.71 9.16
N ALA A 97 -7.72 9.98 7.86
CA ALA A 97 -8.81 10.50 7.05
C ALA A 97 -9.88 9.45 6.80
N ILE A 98 -9.50 8.25 6.34
CA ILE A 98 -10.43 7.14 6.03
C ILE A 98 -11.27 6.75 7.25
N TRP A 99 -10.66 6.64 8.43
CA TRP A 99 -11.38 6.28 9.66
C TRP A 99 -12.36 7.36 10.10
N LYS A 100 -12.00 8.64 9.88
CA LYS A 100 -12.90 9.77 10.16
C LYS A 100 -14.09 9.85 9.19
N LEU A 101 -13.97 9.35 7.96
CA LEU A 101 -15.10 9.28 7.02
C LEU A 101 -16.27 8.40 7.51
N ARG A 102 -16.06 7.58 8.55
CA ARG A 102 -17.14 6.81 9.18
C ARG A 102 -18.07 7.68 10.03
N ASP A 103 -17.58 8.81 10.55
CA ASP A 103 -18.42 9.80 11.23
C ASP A 103 -19.09 10.71 10.19
N PRO A 104 -20.43 10.76 10.11
CA PRO A 104 -21.14 11.61 9.15
C PRO A 104 -20.76 13.09 9.21
N ARG A 105 -20.42 13.61 10.41
CA ARG A 105 -20.01 15.01 10.58
C ARG A 105 -18.64 15.28 9.95
N CYS A 106 -17.67 14.42 10.25
CA CYS A 106 -16.34 14.49 9.65
C CYS A 106 -16.40 14.26 8.14
N ARG A 107 -17.21 13.29 7.68
CA ARG A 107 -17.39 12.95 6.27
C ARG A 107 -17.88 14.14 5.43
N GLN A 108 -18.82 14.93 5.93
CA GLN A 108 -19.31 16.11 5.23
C GLN A 108 -18.22 17.16 4.99
N ILE A 109 -17.27 17.30 5.93
CA ILE A 109 -16.17 18.26 5.81
C ILE A 109 -15.05 17.72 4.90
N LEU A 110 -14.76 16.41 4.98
CA LEU A 110 -13.65 15.78 4.25
C LEU A 110 -13.95 15.46 2.78
N LEU A 111 -15.23 15.39 2.39
CA LEU A 111 -15.67 15.13 1.01
C LEU A 111 -16.22 16.37 0.29
N ALA A 112 -16.34 17.51 0.98
CA ALA A 112 -16.73 18.79 0.39
C ALA A 112 -15.54 19.47 -0.28
#